data_AF-A0A392QET1-F1
#
_entry.id   AF-A0A392QET1-F1
#
_cell.length_a   1.000
_cell.length_b   1.000
_cell.length_c   1.000
_cell.angle_alpha   90.00
_cell.angle_beta   90.00
_cell.angle_gamma   90.00
#
_symmetry.space_group_name_H-M   'P 1'
#
loop_
_entity.id
_entity.type
_entity.pdbx_description
1 polymer ?
#
loop_
_entity_poly.entity_id
_entity_poly.type
_entity_poly.pdbx_seq_one_letter_code
_entity_poly.pdbx_strand_id
1 'polypeptide(L)' 'MKLITKLWFKLYPEFLSNPFFIAGESYAGVYVPTLAYEVMKGIDAGVTPKLNFKGYIVGNGVTDEQIDGNALVPFVHG' A
#
# COMPACT_ATOMS: atom_id res chain seq x y z
N MET A 1 8.83 13.31 5.10
CA MET A 1 9.18 12.07 4.36
C MET A 1 8.84 12.26 2.88
N LYS A 2 9.82 12.16 1.96
CA LYS A 2 9.54 12.22 0.50
C LYS A 2 9.26 10.79 0.02
N LEU A 3 8.01 10.51 -0.34
CA LEU A 3 7.62 9.23 -0.90
C LEU A 3 8.18 9.10 -2.33
N ILE A 4 8.78 7.95 -2.65
CA ILE A 4 9.29 7.64 -4.01
C ILE A 4 8.17 7.78 -5.05
N THR A 5 6.93 7.43 -4.70
CA THR A 5 5.75 7.61 -5.55
C THR A 5 5.58 9.05 -6.04
N LYS A 6 5.82 10.05 -5.18
CA LYS A 6 5.72 11.47 -5.57
C LYS A 6 6.80 11.89 -6.55
N LEU A 7 8.02 11.36 -6.42
CA LEU A 7 9.10 11.64 -7.37
C LEU A 7 8.80 11.01 -8.73
N TRP A 8 8.27 9.79 -8.73
CA TRP A 8 7.89 9.08 -9.94
C TRP A 8 6.85 9.85 -10.75
N PHE A 9 5.75 10.30 -10.13
CA PHE A 9 4.72 11.09 -10.82
C PHE A 9 5.16 12.50 -11.25
N LYS A 10 6.26 13.04 -10.70
CA LYS A 10 6.88 14.26 -11.24
C LYS A 10 7.64 13.99 -12.53
N LEU A 11 8.23 12.80 -12.67
CA LEU A 11 8.96 12.38 -13.86
C LEU A 11 8.02 11.91 -14.97
N TYR A 12 6.89 11.32 -14.59
CA TYR A 12 5.89 10.76 -15.52
C TYR A 12 4.48 11.33 -15.26
N PRO A 13 4.28 12.64 -15.47
CA PRO A 13 3.02 13.32 -15.18
C PRO A 13 1.84 12.81 -16.03
N GLU A 14 2.08 12.19 -17.17
CA GLU A 14 1.07 11.61 -18.06
C GLU A 14 0.26 10.48 -17.40
N PHE A 15 0.79 9.85 -16.34
CA PHE A 15 0.08 8.81 -15.59
C PHE A 15 -0.75 9.37 -14.42
N LEU A 16 -0.69 10.68 -14.12
CA LEU A 16 -1.39 11.26 -12.96
C LEU A 16 -2.91 11.09 -12.99
N SER A 17 -3.51 11.06 -14.18
CA SER A 17 -4.95 10.86 -14.36
C SER A 17 -5.36 9.39 -14.17
N ASN A 18 -4.43 8.45 -14.28
CA ASN A 18 -4.75 7.02 -14.21
C ASN A 18 -5.16 6.61 -12.79
N PRO A 19 -6.14 5.70 -12.64
CA PRO A 19 -6.40 5.07 -11.36
C PRO A 19 -5.11 4.45 -10.78
N PHE A 20 -4.73 4.88 -9.58
CA PHE A 20 -3.52 4.42 -8.92
C PHE A 20 -3.86 3.44 -7.79
N PHE A 21 -3.24 2.26 -7.85
CA PHE A 21 -3.35 1.20 -6.83
C PHE A 21 -1.96 0.82 -6.34
N ILE A 22 -1.87 0.37 -5.09
CA ILE A 22 -0.65 -0.18 -4.51
C ILE A 22 -0.92 -1.65 -4.21
N ALA A 23 -0.08 -2.55 -4.70
CA ALA A 23 -0.22 -3.98 -4.47
C ALA A 23 1.08 -4.59 -3.97
N GLY A 24 0.97 -5.69 -3.22
CA GLY A 24 2.12 -6.46 -2.76
C GLY A 24 1.71 -7.76 -2.07
N GLU A 25 2.71 -8.59 -1.77
CA GLU A 25 2.54 -9.89 -1.13
C GLU A 25 3.49 -10.09 0.07
N SER A 26 3.19 -11.06 0.95
CA SER A 26 4.06 -11.47 2.05
C SER A 26 4.27 -10.33 3.04
N TYR A 27 5.51 -9.95 3.35
CA TYR A 27 5.79 -8.82 4.26
C TYR A 27 5.23 -7.48 3.74
N ALA A 28 4.83 -7.41 2.46
CA ALA A 28 4.10 -6.26 1.96
C ALA A 28 2.72 -6.07 2.62
N GLY A 29 2.22 -7.04 3.39
CA GLY A 29 1.12 -6.81 4.33
C GLY A 29 1.41 -5.72 5.37
N VAL A 30 2.68 -5.39 5.61
CA VAL A 30 3.11 -4.19 6.36
C VAL A 30 3.30 -3.00 5.41
N TYR A 31 4.07 -3.17 4.34
CA TYR A 31 4.47 -2.05 3.47
C TYR A 31 3.32 -1.38 2.72
N VAL A 32 2.40 -2.17 2.18
CA VAL A 32 1.31 -1.70 1.32
C VAL A 32 0.32 -0.82 2.10
N PRO A 33 -0.28 -1.28 3.23
CA PRO A 33 -1.22 -0.45 3.98
C PRO A 33 -0.56 0.77 4.62
N THR A 34 0.70 0.66 5.10
CA THR A 34 1.42 1.82 5.66
C THR A 34 1.73 2.87 4.60
N LEU A 35 2.14 2.47 3.39
CA LEU A 35 2.33 3.38 2.27
C LEU A 35 1.01 3.99 1.79
N ALA A 36 -0.05 3.19 1.69
CA ALA A 36 -1.39 3.66 1.33
C ALA A 36 -1.90 4.72 2.31
N TYR A 37 -1.67 4.53 3.61
CA TYR A 37 -2.01 5.50 4.65
C TYR A 37 -1.26 6.83 4.47
N GLU A 38 0.05 6.79 4.19
CA GLU A 38 0.84 7.99 3.94
C GLU A 38 0.43 8.71 2.63
N VAL A 39 -0.01 7.96 1.61
CA VAL A 39 -0.60 8.54 0.39
C VAL A 39 -1.90 9.27 0.71
N MET A 40 -2.81 8.63 1.46
CA MET A 40 -4.09 9.24 1.87
C MET A 40 -3.89 10.49 2.71
N LYS A 41 -3.02 10.45 3.73
CA LYS A 41 -2.64 11.63 4.52
C LYS A 41 -2.12 12.77 3.65
N GLY A 42 -1.34 12.45 2.62
CA GLY A 42 -0.86 13.43 1.65
C GLY A 42 -2.01 14.05 0.84
N ILE A 43 -2.99 13.26 0.44
CA ILE A 43 -4.18 13.74 -0.28
C ILE A 43 -5.03 14.65 0.62
N ASP A 44 -5.29 14.23 1.86
CA ASP A 44 -6.10 14.98 2.82
C ASP A 44 -5.44 16.31 3.22
N ALA A 45 -4.11 16.32 3.32
CA ALA A 45 -3.32 17.53 3.55
C ALA A 45 -3.16 18.43 2.30
N GLY A 46 -3.78 18.08 1.17
CA GLY A 46 -3.74 18.88 -0.06
C GLY A 46 -2.40 18.88 -0.78
N VAL A 47 -1.55 17.86 -0.57
CA VAL A 47 -0.23 17.79 -1.22
C VAL A 47 -0.37 17.55 -2.73
N THR A 48 0.40 18.31 -3.52
CA THR A 48 0.42 18.23 -4.98
C THR A 48 1.63 17.46 -5.53
N PRO A 49 1.48 16.76 -6.68
CA PRO A 49 0.23 16.52 -7.40
C PRO A 49 -0.68 15.54 -6.63
N LYS A 50 -2.00 15.75 -6.71
CA LYS A 50 -2.98 14.84 -6.12
C LYS A 50 -2.99 13.54 -6.92
N LEU A 51 -2.67 12.42 -6.27
CA LEU A 51 -2.72 11.11 -6.90
C LEU A 51 -4.18 10.66 -7.03
N ASN A 52 -4.55 10.05 -8.16
CA ASN A 52 -5.86 9.42 -8.35
C ASN A 52 -5.89 8.04 -7.65
N PHE A 53 -5.61 8.04 -6.35
CA PHE A 53 -5.49 6.83 -5.54
C PHE A 53 -6.87 6.19 -5.32
N LYS A 54 -6.99 4.90 -5.63
CA LYS A 54 -8.25 4.14 -5.57
C LYS A 54 -8.27 3.05 -4.49
N GLY A 55 -7.11 2.62 -4.03
CA GLY A 55 -7.01 1.61 -2.99
C GLY A 55 -5.73 0.80 -3.08
N TYR A 56 -5.68 -0.26 -2.31
CA TYR A 56 -4.53 -1.16 -2.26
C TYR A 56 -4.97 -2.62 -2.16
N ILE A 57 -4.06 -3.54 -2.49
CA ILE A 57 -4.28 -4.98 -2.51
C ILE A 57 -3.12 -5.65 -1.78
N VAL A 58 -3.41 -6.60 -0.88
CA VAL A 58 -2.41 -7.41 -0.20
C VAL A 58 -2.71 -8.88 -0.46
N GLY A 59 -1.76 -9.60 -1.05
CA GLY A 59 -1.79 -11.05 -1.18
C GLY A 59 -1.02 -11.72 -0.05
N ASN A 60 -1.57 -12.77 0.57
CA ASN A 60 -0.88 -13.59 1.58
C ASN A 60 0.03 -12.79 2.53
N GLY A 61 -0.52 -11.68 3.05
CA GLY A 61 0.27 -10.67 3.74
C GLY A 61 0.54 -11.04 5.19
N VAL A 62 1.69 -10.63 5.72
CA VAL A 62 1.88 -10.52 7.17
C VAL A 62 1.06 -9.33 7.66
N THR A 63 0.13 -9.57 8.58
CA THR A 63 -0.80 -8.55 9.07
C THR A 63 -0.81 -8.44 10.59
N ASP A 64 -0.75 -9.56 11.30
CA ASP A 64 -0.73 -9.60 12.76
C ASP A 64 0.00 -10.86 13.24
N GLU A 65 1.05 -10.68 14.04
CA GLU A 65 1.90 -11.79 14.48
C GLU A 65 1.14 -12.84 15.31
N GLN A 66 0.13 -12.43 16.09
CA GLN A 66 -0.62 -13.37 16.93
C GLN A 66 -1.66 -14.11 16.11
N ILE A 67 -2.44 -13.42 15.29
CA ILE A 67 -3.49 -14.04 14.47
C ILE A 67 -2.85 -14.93 13.40
N ASP A 68 -1.88 -14.41 12.65
CA ASP A 68 -1.23 -15.15 11.57
C ASP A 68 -0.39 -16.30 12.14
N GLY A 69 0.31 -16.09 13.25
CA GLY A 69 1.11 -17.11 13.92
C GLY A 69 0.28 -18.26 14.49
N ASN A 70 -0.81 -17.94 15.18
CA ASN A 70 -1.70 -18.95 15.75
C ASN A 70 -2.45 -19.77 14.69
N ALA A 71 -2.63 -19.22 13.49
CA ALA A 71 -3.28 -19.92 12.38
C ALA A 71 -2.39 -20.99 11.71
N LEU A 72 -1.06 -20.95 11.90
CA LEU A 72 -0.13 -21.82 11.18
C LEU A 72 -0.35 -23.31 11.49
N VAL A 73 -0.45 -23.67 12.78
CA VAL A 73 -0.62 -25.08 13.17
C VAL A 73 -1.96 -25.65 12.69
N PRO A 74 -3.11 -24.96 12.88
CA PRO A 74 -4.39 -25.38 12.29
C PRO A 74 -4.30 -25.52 10.76
N PHE A 75 -3.70 -24.55 10.07
CA PHE A 75 -3.63 -24.53 8.60
C PHE A 75 -2.91 -25.76 8.03
N VAL A 76 -1.85 -26.24 8.68
CA VAL A 76 -1.08 -27.40 8.19
C VAL A 76 -1.69 -28.76 8.56
N HIS A 77 -2.74 -28.81 9.39
CA HIS A 77 -3.35 -30.07 9.86
C HIS A 77 -4.80 -30.29 9.40
N GLY A 78 -5.49 -29.28 8.85
CA GLY A 78 -6.85 -29.40 8.32
C GLY A 78 -7.94 -29.18 9.35
#